data_AF-A0A8S1QPH3-F1
#
_entry.id   AF-A0A8S1QPH3-F1
#
_cell.length_a   1.000
_cell.length_b   1.000
_cell.length_c   1.000
_cell.angle_alpha   90.00
_cell.angle_beta   90.00
_cell.angle_gamma   90.00
#
_symmetry.space_group_name_H-M   'P 1'
#
loop_
_entity.id
_entity.type
_entity.pdbx_description
1 polymer ?
#
loop_
_entity_poly.entity_id
_entity_poly.type
_entity_poly.pdbx_seq_one_letter_code
_entity_poly.pdbx_strand_id
1 'polypeptide(L)'
;MTCYFLIFYQILDQAQSKIIYEDLFNSVQDTWYAYRNLDCKNKEGISYFQSEQCQDYKILLINQCLSYEYHHLIFKTIELQPHYQLTLQLTFLREKPSVDPEFLVYIDDRIVLQRSYTDYIHSNDFCTLNTRNYELYPIIITIDHSSSSVTISMIAQKGFWGITKFEISIKECSIGCDSCNSNRCFNQELFFNQFTSLDFSFMDIEKTWQTKDITNIQIDECLGFKYLVSNGDHLIKYFDLDYHHAICFELKLLIFNSQSTYIHIFIDDVFVSYVKAT
;
A
#
# COMPACT_ATOMS: atom_id res chain seq x y z
N MET A 1 27.51 -22.42 -47.11
CA MET A 1 27.73 -22.79 -45.70
C MET A 1 27.42 -21.55 -44.89
N THR A 2 26.22 -21.48 -44.33
CA THR A 2 25.67 -20.27 -43.72
C THR A 2 25.92 -20.34 -42.22
N CYS A 3 26.86 -19.54 -41.72
CA CYS A 3 27.10 -19.43 -40.28
C CYS A 3 26.05 -18.51 -39.67
N TYR A 4 25.24 -19.04 -38.76
CA TYR A 4 24.39 -18.26 -37.88
C TYR A 4 25.18 -17.92 -36.62
N PHE A 5 25.41 -16.63 -36.36
CA PHE A 5 25.91 -16.15 -35.09
C PHE A 5 24.73 -15.98 -34.13
N LEU A 6 24.65 -16.84 -33.12
CA LEU A 6 23.78 -16.61 -31.95
C LEU A 6 24.53 -15.68 -31.01
N ILE A 7 24.14 -14.41 -30.98
CA ILE A 7 24.60 -13.46 -29.97
C ILE A 7 23.71 -13.65 -28.74
N PHE A 8 24.22 -14.39 -27.74
CA PHE A 8 23.61 -14.44 -26.42
C PHE A 8 23.92 -13.12 -25.68
N TYR A 9 22.96 -12.20 -25.66
CA TYR A 9 22.92 -11.18 -24.62
C TYR A 9 22.40 -11.83 -23.34
N GLN A 10 23.30 -12.36 -22.50
CA GLN A 10 22.99 -12.47 -21.07
C GLN A 10 22.98 -11.04 -20.52
N ILE A 11 21.83 -10.38 -20.59
CA ILE A 11 21.58 -9.23 -19.73
C ILE A 11 21.46 -9.83 -18.34
N LEU A 12 22.58 -9.81 -17.59
CA LEU A 12 22.56 -9.91 -16.14
C LEU A 12 21.85 -8.63 -15.64
N ASP A 13 20.53 -8.63 -15.76
CA ASP A 13 19.66 -7.57 -15.27
C ASP A 13 19.62 -7.75 -13.75
N GLN A 14 20.70 -7.31 -13.08
CA GLN A 14 20.73 -7.26 -11.64
C GLN A 14 19.63 -6.29 -11.22
N ALA A 15 18.65 -6.78 -10.46
CA ALA A 15 17.60 -5.96 -9.87
C ALA A 15 18.23 -4.73 -9.19
N GLN A 16 18.05 -3.56 -9.82
CA GLN A 16 18.60 -2.32 -9.31
C GLN A 16 17.61 -1.74 -8.29
N SER A 17 18.14 -1.27 -7.17
CA SER A 17 17.36 -0.49 -6.22
C SER A 17 17.08 0.87 -6.85
N LYS A 18 15.81 1.24 -6.94
CA LYS A 18 15.37 2.53 -7.50
C LYS A 18 14.61 3.32 -6.46
N ILE A 19 15.01 4.57 -6.28
CA ILE A 19 14.29 5.54 -5.44
C ILE A 19 13.04 5.97 -6.20
N ILE A 20 11.90 5.87 -5.54
CA ILE A 20 10.59 6.20 -6.12
C ILE A 20 9.92 7.38 -5.42
N TYR A 21 10.40 7.75 -4.23
CA TYR A 21 9.90 8.88 -3.49
C TYR A 21 10.96 9.41 -2.52
N GLU A 22 11.27 10.71 -2.59
CA GLU A 22 12.28 11.35 -1.75
C GLU A 22 11.86 12.74 -1.21
N ASP A 23 10.76 13.31 -1.73
CA ASP A 23 10.36 14.68 -1.41
C ASP A 23 9.13 14.75 -0.49
N LEU A 24 9.31 14.27 0.74
CA LEU A 24 8.30 14.44 1.79
C LEU A 24 8.07 15.95 2.05
N PHE A 25 9.13 16.73 2.20
CA PHE A 25 9.06 18.10 2.72
C PHE A 25 8.28 19.09 1.85
N ASN A 26 8.35 18.99 0.53
CA ASN A 26 7.61 19.90 -0.36
C ASN A 26 6.20 19.41 -0.69
N SER A 27 5.88 18.12 -0.44
CA SER A 27 4.61 17.52 -0.87
C SER A 27 3.66 17.16 0.28
N VAL A 28 4.10 17.24 1.54
CA VAL A 28 3.32 16.81 2.71
C VAL A 28 2.00 17.56 2.87
N GLN A 29 1.96 18.87 2.63
CA GLN A 29 0.74 19.66 2.85
C GLN A 29 -0.39 19.30 1.89
N ASP A 30 -0.05 18.80 0.69
CA ASP A 30 -1.03 18.51 -0.37
C ASP A 30 -1.30 17.01 -0.56
N THR A 31 -0.41 16.13 -0.07
CA THR A 31 -0.45 14.70 -0.43
C THR A 31 -0.43 13.72 0.74
N TRP A 32 -0.23 14.18 1.97
CA TRP A 32 -0.26 13.34 3.17
C TRP A 32 -1.44 13.72 4.06
N TYR A 33 -2.13 12.71 4.57
CA TYR A 33 -3.23 12.91 5.51
C TYR A 33 -2.69 12.86 6.94
N ALA A 34 -3.09 13.83 7.76
CA ALA A 34 -2.79 13.86 9.19
C ALA A 34 -4.08 13.82 10.01
N TYR A 35 -4.20 12.87 10.93
CA TYR A 35 -5.31 12.87 11.89
C TYR A 35 -5.05 13.88 13.01
N ARG A 36 -6.06 14.72 13.30
CA ARG A 36 -6.01 15.79 14.30
C ARG A 36 -6.70 15.35 15.59
N ASN A 37 -5.99 15.38 16.71
CA ASN A 37 -6.67 15.43 18.02
C ASN A 37 -7.34 16.81 18.17
N LEU A 38 -8.66 16.82 18.37
CA LEU A 38 -9.47 18.04 18.53
C LEU A 38 -9.09 18.88 19.77
N ASP A 39 -8.37 18.28 20.73
CA ASP A 39 -7.85 18.97 21.92
C ASP A 39 -6.60 19.81 21.65
N CYS A 40 -6.01 19.70 20.45
CA CYS A 40 -5.01 20.63 19.92
C CYS A 40 -5.62 21.99 19.48
N LYS A 41 -6.63 22.48 20.19
CA LYS A 41 -7.31 23.75 19.87
C LYS A 41 -6.51 24.94 20.38
N ASN A 42 -6.42 25.95 19.51
CA ASN A 42 -6.09 27.35 19.78
C ASN A 42 -4.61 27.74 19.70
N LYS A 43 -4.16 28.00 18.47
CA LYS A 43 -3.76 29.34 18.00
C LYS A 43 -3.91 29.38 16.48
N GLU A 44 -4.55 30.42 15.97
CA GLU A 44 -4.54 30.72 14.53
C GLU A 44 -3.08 30.73 14.06
N GLY A 45 -2.76 29.96 13.00
CA GLY A 45 -1.44 29.96 12.38
C GLY A 45 -0.48 28.81 12.71
N ILE A 46 -0.88 27.77 13.47
CA ILE A 46 -0.03 26.58 13.66
C ILE A 46 -0.20 25.63 12.45
N SER A 47 0.86 25.46 11.66
CA SER A 47 0.92 24.43 10.61
C SER A 47 1.25 23.07 11.23
N TYR A 48 0.48 22.02 10.89
CA TYR A 48 0.71 20.63 11.34
C TYR A 48 2.11 20.11 11.01
N PHE A 49 2.61 20.68 9.94
CA PHE A 49 3.88 20.44 9.33
C PHE A 49 4.59 21.78 9.32
N GLN A 50 5.68 21.88 10.07
CA GLN A 50 6.59 23.01 9.91
C GLN A 50 7.88 22.47 9.29
N SER A 51 8.14 22.90 8.06
CA SER A 51 9.45 22.71 7.46
C SER A 51 10.37 23.75 8.05
N GLU A 52 11.43 23.32 8.72
CA GLU A 52 12.50 24.19 9.21
C GLU A 52 13.86 23.69 8.71
N GLN A 53 14.85 24.57 8.74
CA GLN A 53 16.24 24.20 8.49
C GLN A 53 16.95 24.15 9.83
N CYS A 54 17.48 22.98 10.18
CA CYS A 54 18.24 22.75 11.38
C CYS A 54 19.64 22.29 10.96
N GLN A 55 20.64 23.17 11.04
CA GLN A 55 21.99 22.91 10.51
C GLN A 55 21.93 22.42 9.04
N ASP A 56 22.46 21.23 8.77
CA ASP A 56 22.46 20.59 7.44
C ASP A 56 21.17 19.82 7.12
N TYR A 57 20.22 19.81 8.05
CA TYR A 57 18.99 19.04 7.99
C TYR A 57 17.78 19.92 7.63
N LYS A 58 17.06 19.56 6.58
CA LYS A 58 15.67 20.02 6.42
C LYS A 58 14.81 19.13 7.32
N ILE A 59 14.08 19.72 8.25
CA ILE A 59 13.25 19.00 9.22
C ILE A 59 11.78 19.28 8.96
N LEU A 60 10.96 18.27 9.14
CA LEU A 60 9.51 18.32 9.10
C LEU A 60 9.06 18.03 10.52
N LEU A 61 8.75 19.09 11.26
CA LEU A 61 8.15 18.95 12.58
C LEU A 61 6.71 18.51 12.40
N ILE A 62 6.37 17.39 13.02
CA ILE A 62 5.03 16.83 12.99
C ILE A 62 4.46 17.09 14.38
N ASN A 63 3.36 17.86 14.41
CA ASN A 63 2.64 18.21 15.62
C ASN A 63 3.38 19.16 16.59
N GLN A 64 2.98 20.43 16.60
CA GLN A 64 3.37 21.42 17.63
C GLN A 64 2.31 21.63 18.72
N CYS A 65 1.61 20.58 19.16
CA CYS A 65 0.66 20.72 20.25
C CYS A 65 1.35 20.81 21.62
N LEU A 66 0.74 21.54 22.56
CA LEU A 66 1.28 21.78 23.91
C LEU A 66 1.06 20.61 24.89
N SER A 67 0.19 19.65 24.56
CA SER A 67 -0.01 18.47 25.40
C SER A 67 0.88 17.30 24.96
N TYR A 68 1.20 16.42 25.89
CA TYR A 68 2.03 15.24 25.63
C TYR A 68 1.21 13.99 25.33
N GLU A 69 -0.12 14.05 25.15
CA GLU A 69 -0.96 12.87 24.94
C GLU A 69 -1.67 12.91 23.59
N TYR A 70 -1.01 12.38 22.56
CA TYR A 70 -1.56 12.36 21.21
C TYR A 70 -1.09 11.14 20.42
N HIS A 71 -1.95 10.66 19.51
CA HIS A 71 -1.61 9.74 18.44
C HIS A 71 -1.66 10.52 17.12
N HIS A 72 -0.52 11.04 16.67
CA HIS A 72 -0.45 11.70 15.37
C HIS A 72 -0.15 10.65 14.32
N LEU A 73 -1.16 10.35 13.51
CA LEU A 73 -1.05 9.48 12.35
C LEU A 73 -0.80 10.35 11.13
N ILE A 74 0.31 10.10 10.43
CA ILE A 74 0.49 10.54 9.05
C ILE A 74 0.50 9.32 8.13
N PHE A 75 -0.18 9.39 7.00
CA PHE A 75 -0.18 8.29 6.04
C PHE A 75 -0.25 8.76 4.59
N LYS A 76 0.24 7.89 3.70
CA LYS A 76 0.14 8.04 2.25
C LYS A 76 0.14 6.68 1.56
N THR A 77 -0.67 6.59 0.52
CA THR A 77 -0.66 5.48 -0.43
C THR A 77 0.08 5.91 -1.71
N ILE A 78 0.95 5.05 -2.21
CA ILE A 78 1.80 5.31 -3.38
C ILE A 78 1.66 4.14 -4.34
N GLU A 79 1.40 4.43 -5.61
CA GLU A 79 1.42 3.45 -6.70
C GLU A 79 2.86 3.11 -7.08
N LEU A 80 3.14 1.82 -7.27
CA LEU A 80 4.46 1.24 -7.44
C LEU A 80 4.56 0.49 -8.77
N GLN A 81 5.73 0.57 -9.40
CA GLN A 81 6.07 -0.30 -10.54
C GLN A 81 6.30 -1.74 -10.06
N PRO A 82 6.28 -2.76 -10.94
CA PRO A 82 6.58 -4.14 -10.56
C PRO A 82 7.88 -4.29 -9.77
N HIS A 83 7.79 -4.87 -8.58
CA HIS A 83 8.91 -5.06 -7.66
C HIS A 83 8.66 -6.25 -6.74
N TYR A 84 9.68 -6.63 -5.97
CA TYR A 84 9.59 -7.71 -4.99
C TYR A 84 10.04 -7.32 -3.58
N GLN A 85 10.62 -6.12 -3.43
CA GLN A 85 11.13 -5.63 -2.16
C GLN A 85 10.98 -4.12 -2.10
N LEU A 86 10.56 -3.63 -0.94
CA LEU A 86 10.46 -2.21 -0.61
C LEU A 86 11.41 -1.89 0.54
N THR A 87 12.10 -0.76 0.43
CA THR A 87 12.93 -0.20 1.48
C THR A 87 12.46 1.21 1.81
N LEU A 88 12.06 1.40 3.07
CA LEU A 88 11.77 2.70 3.65
C LEU A 88 12.98 3.14 4.47
N GLN A 89 13.60 4.25 4.06
CA GLN A 89 14.64 4.90 4.83
C GLN A 89 14.11 6.24 5.34
N LEU A 90 14.19 6.44 6.65
CA LEU A 90 13.84 7.72 7.26
C LEU A 90 14.74 8.06 8.45
N THR A 91 14.80 9.33 8.81
CA THR A 91 15.45 9.75 10.06
C THR A 91 14.41 10.38 10.96
N PHE A 92 14.07 9.67 12.02
CA PHE A 92 13.13 10.13 13.05
C PHE A 92 13.80 11.17 13.94
N LEU A 93 13.08 12.22 14.27
CA LEU A 93 13.54 13.34 15.08
C LEU A 93 12.69 13.42 16.35
N ARG A 94 13.33 13.57 17.50
CA ARG A 94 12.70 13.71 18.82
C ARG A 94 13.26 14.92 19.55
N GLU A 95 12.42 15.77 20.12
CA GLU A 95 12.86 16.91 20.94
C GLU A 95 13.44 16.46 22.30
N LYS A 96 14.43 17.20 22.82
CA LYS A 96 15.02 17.03 24.14
C LYS A 96 15.08 18.36 24.91
N PRO A 97 14.72 18.38 26.20
CA PRO A 97 14.03 17.31 26.93
C PRO A 97 12.57 17.18 26.46
N SER A 98 12.08 15.95 26.28
CA SER A 98 10.68 15.69 25.94
C SER A 98 10.24 14.37 26.56
N VAL A 99 8.93 14.12 26.58
CA VAL A 99 8.38 12.82 27.00
C VAL A 99 8.80 11.76 26.01
N ASP A 100 9.31 10.63 26.52
CA ASP A 100 9.77 9.46 25.76
C ASP A 100 8.71 8.98 24.74
N PRO A 101 8.87 9.27 23.44
CA PRO A 101 7.85 8.91 22.46
C PRO A 101 7.97 7.44 22.07
N GLU A 102 6.83 6.78 21.84
CA GLU A 102 6.78 5.51 21.12
C GLU A 102 6.48 5.79 19.65
N PHE A 103 7.40 5.38 18.75
CA PHE A 103 7.25 5.53 17.31
C PHE A 103 6.90 4.20 16.66
N LEU A 104 5.86 4.20 15.84
CA LEU A 104 5.36 3.07 15.08
C LEU A 104 5.36 3.41 13.59
N VAL A 105 5.73 2.42 12.77
CA VAL A 105 5.61 2.47 11.31
C VAL A 105 4.81 1.27 10.86
N TYR A 106 3.79 1.54 10.06
CA TYR A 106 2.98 0.55 9.38
C TYR A 106 3.26 0.59 7.88
N ILE A 107 3.30 -0.59 7.28
CA ILE A 107 3.29 -0.77 5.83
C ILE A 107 2.16 -1.76 5.52
N ASP A 108 1.20 -1.35 4.69
CA ASP A 108 -0.02 -2.11 4.36
C ASP A 108 -0.72 -2.68 5.59
N ASP A 109 -1.03 -1.79 6.53
CA ASP A 109 -1.72 -2.09 7.80
C ASP A 109 -0.96 -3.04 8.76
N ARG A 110 0.30 -3.38 8.47
CA ARG A 110 1.16 -4.20 9.34
C ARG A 110 2.21 -3.36 10.03
N ILE A 111 2.36 -3.54 11.35
CA ILE A 111 3.45 -2.90 12.11
C ILE A 111 4.78 -3.52 11.67
N VAL A 112 5.64 -2.70 11.07
CA VAL A 112 7.00 -3.08 10.64
C VAL A 112 8.07 -2.52 11.56
N LEU A 113 7.74 -1.47 12.33
CA LEU A 113 8.60 -0.92 13.38
C LEU A 113 7.73 -0.48 14.55
N GLN A 114 8.17 -0.81 15.76
CA GLN A 114 7.67 -0.23 17.01
C GLN A 114 8.88 -0.02 17.93
N ARG A 115 9.12 1.24 18.34
CA ARG A 115 10.28 1.59 19.17
C ARG A 115 9.96 2.73 20.13
N SER A 116 10.25 2.52 21.40
CA SER A 116 10.22 3.58 22.42
C SER A 116 11.58 4.27 22.50
N TYR A 117 11.58 5.60 22.44
CA TYR A 117 12.78 6.42 22.55
C TYR A 117 12.86 7.02 23.95
N THR A 118 13.52 6.30 24.86
CA THR A 118 13.68 6.75 26.24
C THR A 118 14.88 7.67 26.42
N ASP A 119 14.94 8.41 27.52
CA ASP A 119 16.12 9.17 27.95
C ASP A 119 17.41 8.33 28.16
N TYR A 120 17.34 7.00 28.08
CA TYR A 120 18.55 6.14 28.10
C TYR A 120 19.06 5.76 26.70
N ILE A 121 18.23 5.98 25.68
CA ILE A 121 18.60 5.75 24.29
C ILE A 121 18.95 7.13 23.74
N HIS A 122 20.25 7.37 23.59
CA HIS A 122 20.75 8.60 22.98
C HIS A 122 21.20 8.33 21.56
N SER A 123 20.91 9.28 20.68
CA SER A 123 21.62 9.38 19.42
C SER A 123 22.91 10.17 19.59
N ASN A 124 23.94 9.79 18.83
CA ASN A 124 25.14 10.61 18.67
C ASN A 124 24.88 11.79 17.74
N ASP A 125 23.82 11.72 16.94
CA ASP A 125 23.40 12.76 16.00
C ASP A 125 22.29 13.60 16.64
N PHE A 126 22.49 14.92 16.64
CA PHE A 126 21.54 15.87 17.16
C PHE A 126 21.51 17.11 16.28
N CYS A 127 20.42 17.86 16.39
CA CYS A 127 20.29 19.14 15.75
C CYS A 127 19.65 20.15 16.68
N THR A 128 20.18 21.37 16.70
CA THR A 128 19.67 22.46 17.53
C THR A 128 18.99 23.50 16.65
N LEU A 129 17.73 23.80 16.95
CA LEU A 129 16.92 24.79 16.26
C LEU A 129 16.33 25.76 17.27
N ASN A 130 16.70 27.03 17.14
CA ASN A 130 16.40 28.07 18.13
C ASN A 130 16.94 27.67 19.52
N THR A 131 16.04 27.28 20.43
CA THR A 131 16.37 26.83 21.80
C THR A 131 16.03 25.37 22.05
N ARG A 132 15.56 24.65 21.03
CA ARG A 132 15.17 23.25 21.11
C ARG A 132 16.27 22.36 20.55
N ASN A 133 16.59 21.30 21.26
CA ASN A 133 17.51 20.28 20.80
C ASN A 133 16.72 19.08 20.34
N TYR A 134 17.15 18.48 19.24
CA TYR A 134 16.53 17.31 18.66
C TYR A 134 17.55 16.20 18.50
N GLU A 135 17.22 14.99 18.92
CA GLU A 135 18.01 13.79 18.66
C GLU A 135 17.51 13.13 17.37
N LEU A 136 18.45 12.62 16.56
CA LEU A 136 18.20 12.09 15.22
C LEU A 136 18.42 10.58 15.19
N TYR A 137 17.42 9.82 14.75
CA TYR A 137 17.44 8.36 14.75
C TYR A 137 17.26 7.82 13.34
N PRO A 138 18.34 7.39 12.66
CA PRO A 138 18.23 6.77 11.35
C PRO A 138 17.50 5.43 11.46
N ILE A 139 16.54 5.23 10.57
CA ILE A 139 15.69 4.04 10.46
C ILE A 139 15.75 3.57 9.02
N ILE A 140 16.02 2.28 8.84
CA ILE A 140 15.95 1.58 7.56
C ILE A 140 15.12 0.33 7.77
N ILE A 141 14.04 0.21 7.01
CA ILE A 141 13.11 -0.91 7.04
C ILE A 141 13.08 -1.51 5.64
N THR A 142 13.40 -2.78 5.50
CA THR A 142 13.32 -3.51 4.23
C THR A 142 12.36 -4.68 4.40
N ILE A 143 11.37 -4.77 3.53
CA ILE A 143 10.36 -5.83 3.53
C ILE A 143 10.19 -6.43 2.14
N ASP A 144 9.82 -7.71 2.09
CA ASP A 144 9.30 -8.30 0.86
C ASP A 144 7.91 -7.72 0.59
N HIS A 145 7.74 -7.16 -0.61
CA HIS A 145 6.54 -6.44 -1.01
C HIS A 145 6.41 -6.50 -2.54
N SER A 146 5.23 -6.88 -3.03
CA SER A 146 4.96 -7.05 -4.46
C SER A 146 3.62 -6.48 -4.90
N SER A 147 2.89 -5.81 -4.00
CA SER A 147 1.62 -5.15 -4.32
C SER A 147 1.86 -3.97 -5.27
N SER A 148 0.90 -3.65 -6.13
CA SER A 148 0.99 -2.52 -7.07
C SER A 148 0.93 -1.16 -6.38
N SER A 149 0.57 -1.10 -5.11
CA SER A 149 0.61 0.10 -4.29
C SER A 149 1.06 -0.25 -2.87
N VAL A 150 1.50 0.76 -2.13
CA VAL A 150 1.88 0.63 -0.72
C VAL A 150 1.24 1.75 0.09
N THR A 151 0.70 1.41 1.26
CA THR A 151 0.28 2.42 2.24
C THR A 151 1.28 2.46 3.39
N ILE A 152 1.94 3.60 3.56
CA ILE A 152 2.86 3.84 4.68
C ILE A 152 2.16 4.74 5.69
N SER A 153 2.09 4.28 6.93
CA SER A 153 1.58 5.08 8.04
C SER A 153 2.62 5.19 9.15
N MET A 154 2.79 6.39 9.69
CA MET A 154 3.71 6.64 10.80
C MET A 154 2.94 7.27 11.96
N ILE A 155 3.21 6.77 13.16
CA ILE A 155 2.57 7.23 14.39
C ILE A 155 3.65 7.46 15.43
N ALA A 156 3.64 8.61 16.09
CA ALA A 156 4.33 8.75 17.36
C ALA A 156 3.32 9.05 18.48
N GLN A 157 3.49 8.35 19.59
CA GLN A 157 2.78 8.61 20.82
C GLN A 157 3.59 9.56 21.68
N LYS A 158 2.96 10.67 22.09
CA LYS A 158 3.56 11.66 23.00
C LYS A 158 4.79 12.38 22.43
N GLY A 159 5.19 13.45 23.11
CA GLY A 159 6.40 14.21 22.77
C GLY A 159 6.29 15.01 21.45
N PHE A 160 7.28 15.88 21.24
CA PHE A 160 7.48 16.56 19.97
C PHE A 160 8.39 15.71 19.08
N TRP A 161 7.99 15.52 17.84
CA TRP A 161 8.72 14.68 16.90
C TRP A 161 8.66 15.21 15.47
N GLY A 162 9.47 14.61 14.61
CA GLY A 162 9.51 14.98 13.20
C GLY A 162 10.32 13.99 12.38
N ILE A 163 10.59 14.37 11.14
CA ILE A 163 11.37 13.58 10.19
C ILE A 163 12.34 14.52 9.45
N THR A 164 13.58 14.08 9.17
CA THR A 164 14.54 14.86 8.38
C THR A 164 15.03 14.20 7.08
N LYS A 165 14.95 12.87 7.00
CA LYS A 165 15.14 12.14 5.75
C LYS A 165 13.94 11.24 5.57
N PHE A 166 13.42 11.14 4.36
CA PHE A 166 12.37 10.19 4.01
C PHE A 166 12.56 9.77 2.55
N GLU A 167 12.82 8.50 2.34
CA GLU A 167 13.12 7.92 1.05
C GLU A 167 12.46 6.55 0.97
N ILE A 168 11.77 6.30 -0.13
CA ILE A 168 11.23 4.98 -0.45
C ILE A 168 11.95 4.53 -1.71
N SER A 169 12.51 3.33 -1.65
CA SER A 169 13.08 2.64 -2.79
C SER A 169 12.48 1.25 -2.94
N ILE A 170 12.47 0.76 -4.17
CA ILE A 170 12.04 -0.59 -4.50
C ILE A 170 13.16 -1.31 -5.25
N LYS A 171 13.21 -2.63 -5.12
CA LYS A 171 13.94 -3.47 -6.07
C LYS A 171 12.98 -3.92 -7.15
N GLU A 172 13.09 -3.26 -8.30
CA GLU A 172 12.25 -3.53 -9.45
C GLU A 172 12.46 -4.95 -9.97
N CYS A 173 11.44 -5.49 -10.61
CA CYS A 173 11.55 -6.69 -11.40
C CYS A 173 12.44 -6.45 -12.62
N SER A 174 13.00 -7.51 -13.20
CA SER A 174 13.70 -7.43 -14.49
C SER A 174 12.77 -6.87 -15.57
N ILE A 175 13.35 -6.23 -16.59
CA ILE A 175 12.58 -5.59 -17.65
C ILE A 175 11.68 -6.62 -18.35
N GLY A 176 10.40 -6.29 -18.50
CA GLY A 176 9.39 -7.17 -19.12
C GLY A 176 8.67 -8.12 -18.15
N CYS A 177 8.95 -8.02 -16.85
CA CYS A 177 8.21 -8.73 -15.81
C CYS A 177 7.00 -7.93 -15.31
N ASP A 178 5.83 -8.56 -15.29
CA ASP A 178 4.62 -7.96 -14.68
C ASP A 178 4.64 -8.06 -13.16
N SER A 179 5.27 -9.11 -12.62
CA SER A 179 5.53 -9.31 -11.20
C SER A 179 6.77 -10.18 -11.00
N CYS A 180 7.34 -10.23 -9.80
CA CYS A 180 8.52 -11.05 -9.53
C CYS A 180 8.67 -11.33 -8.04
N ASN A 181 9.56 -12.28 -7.72
CA ASN A 181 10.20 -12.38 -6.41
C ASN A 181 11.71 -12.22 -6.58
N SER A 182 12.47 -12.36 -5.50
CA SER A 182 13.94 -12.23 -5.50
C SER A 182 14.67 -13.16 -6.47
N ASN A 183 14.02 -14.23 -6.94
CA ASN A 183 14.64 -15.28 -7.74
C ASN A 183 13.99 -15.51 -9.11
N ARG A 184 12.77 -15.00 -9.35
CA ARG A 184 11.96 -15.34 -10.52
C ARG A 184 11.09 -14.18 -10.98
N CYS A 185 11.00 -14.05 -12.29
CA CYS A 185 10.06 -13.20 -13.01
C CYS A 185 8.75 -13.97 -13.24
N PHE A 186 7.63 -13.30 -13.09
CA PHE A 186 6.29 -13.81 -13.39
C PHE A 186 5.61 -12.83 -14.34
N ASN A 187 5.44 -13.26 -15.58
CA ASN A 187 4.63 -12.55 -16.55
C ASN A 187 3.19 -13.03 -16.37
N GLN A 188 2.28 -12.09 -16.22
CA GLN A 188 0.88 -12.37 -15.96
C GLN A 188 0.12 -12.30 -17.27
N GLU A 189 -0.67 -13.32 -17.54
CA GLU A 189 -1.75 -13.18 -18.50
C GLU A 189 -2.92 -12.51 -17.79
N LEU A 190 -3.07 -11.21 -18.03
CA LEU A 190 -4.13 -10.42 -17.41
C LEU A 190 -5.46 -10.68 -18.13
N PHE A 191 -6.34 -11.40 -17.46
CA PHE A 191 -7.74 -11.50 -17.84
C PHE A 191 -8.56 -10.41 -17.14
N PHE A 192 -8.78 -9.30 -17.84
CA PHE A 192 -9.62 -8.20 -17.34
C PHE A 192 -10.98 -8.19 -18.02
N ASN A 193 -12.04 -8.45 -17.25
CA ASN A 193 -13.42 -8.27 -17.68
C ASN A 193 -14.03 -7.07 -16.93
N GLN A 194 -14.24 -5.96 -17.63
CA GLN A 194 -14.96 -4.80 -17.12
C GLN A 194 -16.35 -4.75 -17.71
N PHE A 195 -17.34 -4.50 -16.85
CA PHE A 195 -18.68 -4.14 -17.28
C PHE A 195 -18.69 -2.66 -17.67
N THR A 196 -18.75 -2.36 -18.96
CA THR A 196 -18.73 -0.99 -19.51
C THR A 196 -20.11 -0.42 -19.77
N SER A 197 -21.18 -1.18 -19.50
CA SER A 197 -22.58 -0.80 -19.75
C SER A 197 -23.45 -1.04 -18.52
N LEU A 198 -24.32 -0.08 -18.22
CA LEU A 198 -25.44 -0.22 -17.25
C LEU A 198 -26.61 -1.02 -17.84
N ASP A 199 -26.68 -1.12 -19.18
CA ASP A 199 -27.68 -1.89 -19.91
C ASP A 199 -27.05 -3.17 -20.47
N PHE A 200 -27.39 -4.31 -19.88
CA PHE A 200 -27.03 -5.63 -20.38
C PHE A 200 -28.03 -6.06 -21.47
N SER A 201 -28.01 -5.41 -22.63
CA SER A 201 -28.94 -5.73 -23.72
C SER A 201 -28.61 -7.05 -24.43
N PHE A 202 -27.35 -7.50 -24.34
CA PHE A 202 -26.92 -8.83 -24.76
C PHE A 202 -25.59 -9.16 -24.05
N MET A 203 -25.58 -10.18 -23.17
CA MET A 203 -24.33 -10.73 -22.64
C MET A 203 -24.06 -12.08 -23.26
N ASP A 204 -22.85 -12.24 -23.76
CA ASP A 204 -22.29 -13.48 -24.26
C ASP A 204 -22.14 -14.48 -23.10
N ILE A 205 -22.90 -15.57 -23.13
CA ILE A 205 -22.99 -16.59 -22.06
C ILE A 205 -21.63 -17.23 -21.77
N GLU A 206 -20.71 -17.22 -22.75
CA GLU A 206 -19.34 -17.73 -22.59
C GLU A 206 -18.47 -16.76 -21.79
N LYS A 207 -18.84 -15.47 -21.70
CA LYS A 207 -18.04 -14.42 -21.04
C LYS A 207 -18.48 -14.12 -19.61
N THR A 208 -19.63 -14.60 -19.16
CA THR A 208 -20.17 -14.32 -17.82
C THR A 208 -19.85 -15.41 -16.78
N TRP A 209 -20.07 -15.09 -15.49
CA TRP A 209 -20.13 -16.09 -14.42
C TRP A 209 -21.40 -16.94 -14.61
N GLN A 210 -21.27 -18.25 -14.52
CA GLN A 210 -22.32 -19.24 -14.75
C GLN A 210 -22.73 -19.87 -13.42
N THR A 211 -24.00 -20.16 -13.20
CA THR A 211 -24.32 -21.06 -12.07
C THR A 211 -24.03 -22.50 -12.45
N LYS A 212 -23.65 -23.32 -11.47
CA LYS A 212 -23.69 -24.77 -11.68
C LYS A 212 -25.15 -25.16 -11.90
N ASP A 213 -25.43 -25.95 -12.93
CA ASP A 213 -26.78 -26.45 -13.27
C ASP A 213 -27.79 -25.36 -13.68
N ILE A 214 -27.39 -24.44 -14.57
CA ILE A 214 -28.30 -23.44 -15.17
C ILE A 214 -29.48 -24.11 -15.85
N THR A 215 -30.67 -23.89 -15.29
CA THR A 215 -31.95 -24.28 -15.93
C THR A 215 -32.67 -23.11 -16.59
N ASN A 216 -32.37 -21.86 -16.20
CA ASN A 216 -32.87 -20.63 -16.83
C ASN A 216 -32.02 -19.42 -16.42
N ILE A 217 -31.64 -18.58 -17.38
CA ILE A 217 -31.06 -17.25 -17.16
C ILE A 217 -32.12 -16.23 -17.55
N GLN A 218 -32.49 -15.34 -16.63
CA GLN A 218 -33.40 -14.23 -16.90
C GLN A 218 -32.70 -12.91 -16.58
N ILE A 219 -33.06 -11.86 -17.31
CA ILE A 219 -32.65 -10.49 -16.98
C ILE A 219 -33.78 -9.89 -16.14
N ASP A 220 -33.44 -9.37 -14.97
CA ASP A 220 -34.36 -8.65 -14.10
C ASP A 220 -33.81 -7.23 -13.81
N GLU A 221 -34.62 -6.36 -13.23
CA GLU A 221 -34.26 -4.97 -12.94
C GLU A 221 -34.61 -4.60 -11.50
N CYS A 222 -33.64 -4.04 -10.78
CA CYS A 222 -33.83 -3.53 -9.42
C CYS A 222 -33.18 -2.15 -9.30
N LEU A 223 -33.96 -1.15 -8.90
CA LEU A 223 -33.50 0.24 -8.68
C LEU A 223 -32.77 0.84 -9.91
N GLY A 224 -33.22 0.50 -11.13
CA GLY A 224 -32.60 0.96 -12.38
C GLY A 224 -31.32 0.20 -12.78
N PHE A 225 -30.93 -0.83 -12.01
CA PHE A 225 -29.86 -1.74 -12.38
C PHE A 225 -30.47 -3.01 -12.98
N LYS A 226 -30.12 -3.33 -14.22
CA LYS A 226 -30.43 -4.64 -14.81
C LYS A 226 -29.41 -5.66 -14.32
N TYR A 227 -29.85 -6.85 -13.92
CA TYR A 227 -28.99 -7.92 -13.41
C TYR A 227 -29.43 -9.28 -13.93
N LEU A 228 -28.51 -10.24 -13.98
CA LEU A 228 -28.83 -11.61 -14.31
C LEU A 228 -29.38 -12.34 -13.09
N VAL A 229 -30.58 -12.87 -13.22
CA VAL A 229 -31.14 -13.83 -12.28
C VAL A 229 -30.77 -15.22 -12.78
N SER A 230 -30.10 -15.97 -11.93
CA SER A 230 -29.82 -17.38 -12.12
C SER A 230 -30.27 -18.12 -10.87
N ASN A 231 -30.81 -19.33 -11.06
CA ASN A 231 -31.11 -20.22 -9.96
C ASN A 231 -29.91 -21.16 -9.78
N GLY A 232 -29.34 -21.17 -8.58
CA GLY A 232 -28.17 -21.98 -8.22
C GLY A 232 -27.60 -21.56 -6.87
N ASP A 233 -26.81 -22.44 -6.26
CA ASP A 233 -26.11 -22.21 -5.00
C ASP A 233 -24.61 -21.84 -5.20
N HIS A 234 -24.10 -21.98 -6.43
CA HIS A 234 -22.72 -21.66 -6.80
C HIS A 234 -22.65 -20.80 -8.05
N LEU A 235 -21.79 -19.77 -8.03
CA LEU A 235 -21.33 -19.03 -9.20
C LEU A 235 -19.94 -19.54 -9.60
N ILE A 236 -19.80 -19.96 -10.85
CA ILE A 236 -18.61 -20.58 -11.42
C ILE A 236 -18.19 -19.81 -12.66
N LYS A 237 -16.90 -19.53 -12.77
CA LYS A 237 -16.29 -19.02 -14.00
C LYS A 237 -15.10 -19.90 -14.34
N TYR A 238 -15.09 -20.42 -15.56
CA TYR A 238 -13.94 -21.11 -16.11
C TYR A 238 -13.03 -20.09 -16.79
N PHE A 239 -11.76 -20.13 -16.42
CA PHE A 239 -10.68 -19.45 -17.11
C PHE A 239 -9.80 -20.54 -17.71
N ASP A 240 -9.73 -20.56 -19.04
CA ASP A 240 -8.79 -21.44 -19.75
C ASP A 240 -7.41 -20.77 -19.67
N LEU A 241 -6.62 -21.17 -18.68
CA LEU A 241 -5.30 -20.64 -18.42
C LEU A 241 -4.26 -21.57 -19.04
N ASP A 242 -3.29 -21.00 -19.75
CA ASP A 242 -2.07 -21.72 -20.10
C ASP A 242 -1.33 -22.18 -18.83
N TYR A 243 -0.30 -23.02 -18.99
CA TYR A 243 0.45 -23.55 -17.87
C TYR A 243 0.98 -22.44 -16.94
N HIS A 244 0.54 -22.44 -15.69
CA HIS A 244 0.84 -21.41 -14.71
C HIS A 244 1.35 -22.01 -13.40
N HIS A 245 2.17 -21.24 -12.68
CA HIS A 245 2.73 -21.66 -11.38
C HIS A 245 1.92 -21.14 -10.18
N ALA A 246 1.16 -20.07 -10.37
CA ALA A 246 0.32 -19.45 -9.35
C ALA A 246 -0.80 -18.65 -10.03
N ILE A 247 -1.92 -18.49 -9.34
CA ILE A 247 -3.06 -17.65 -9.76
C ILE A 247 -3.26 -16.57 -8.71
N CYS A 248 -3.39 -15.31 -9.15
CA CYS A 248 -3.87 -14.20 -8.33
C CYS A 248 -5.19 -13.71 -8.92
N PHE A 249 -6.17 -13.39 -8.07
CA PHE A 249 -7.45 -12.84 -8.52
C PHE A 249 -7.87 -11.67 -7.63
N GLU A 250 -8.40 -10.61 -8.24
CA GLU A 250 -9.08 -9.51 -7.55
C GLU A 250 -10.53 -9.48 -8.00
N LEU A 251 -11.47 -9.38 -7.05
CA LEU A 251 -12.91 -9.41 -7.34
C LEU A 251 -13.64 -8.32 -6.57
N LYS A 252 -14.39 -7.47 -7.28
CA LYS A 252 -15.32 -6.49 -6.70
C LYS A 252 -16.73 -7.04 -6.77
N LEU A 253 -17.37 -7.19 -5.61
CA LEU A 253 -18.67 -7.82 -5.45
C LEU A 253 -19.70 -6.82 -4.95
N LEU A 254 -20.90 -6.88 -5.53
CA LEU A 254 -22.08 -6.18 -5.03
C LEU A 254 -23.17 -7.21 -4.77
N ILE A 255 -23.65 -7.28 -3.52
CA ILE A 255 -24.66 -8.27 -3.10
C ILE A 255 -25.94 -7.56 -2.71
N PHE A 256 -27.07 -8.05 -3.22
CA PHE A 256 -28.40 -7.60 -2.84
C PHE A 256 -29.20 -8.77 -2.26
N ASN A 257 -29.99 -8.53 -1.22
CA ASN A 257 -31.01 -9.45 -0.69
C ASN A 257 -30.52 -10.88 -0.38
N SER A 258 -29.24 -11.05 0.01
CA SER A 258 -28.71 -12.36 0.39
C SER A 258 -29.02 -12.69 1.85
N GLN A 259 -29.44 -13.95 2.10
CA GLN A 259 -29.56 -14.48 3.47
C GLN A 259 -28.20 -14.80 4.09
N SER A 260 -27.16 -14.98 3.24
CA SER A 260 -25.77 -15.17 3.67
C SER A 260 -24.96 -13.91 3.42
N THR A 261 -24.22 -13.46 4.43
CA THR A 261 -23.23 -12.39 4.28
C THR A 261 -21.88 -12.91 3.79
N TYR A 262 -21.75 -14.18 3.43
CA TYR A 262 -20.47 -14.79 3.06
C TYR A 262 -20.53 -15.36 1.64
N ILE A 263 -19.53 -14.98 0.84
CA ILE A 263 -19.22 -15.60 -0.45
C ILE A 263 -17.95 -16.41 -0.26
N HIS A 264 -18.02 -17.72 -0.46
CA HIS A 264 -16.85 -18.59 -0.47
C HIS A 264 -16.26 -18.63 -1.87
N ILE A 265 -14.92 -18.58 -1.96
CA ILE A 265 -14.19 -18.58 -3.22
C ILE A 265 -13.36 -19.86 -3.29
N PHE A 266 -13.61 -20.61 -4.35
CA PHE A 266 -12.92 -21.85 -4.67
C PHE A 266 -12.16 -21.69 -5.99
N ILE A 267 -10.98 -22.29 -6.08
CA ILE A 267 -10.19 -22.44 -7.32
C ILE A 267 -9.90 -23.92 -7.47
N ASP A 268 -10.28 -24.52 -8.61
CA ASP A 268 -10.16 -25.96 -8.87
C ASP A 268 -10.66 -26.84 -7.70
N ASP A 269 -11.84 -26.50 -7.17
CA ASP A 269 -12.48 -27.12 -6.00
C ASP A 269 -11.75 -26.96 -4.66
N VAL A 270 -10.63 -26.22 -4.62
CA VAL A 270 -9.91 -25.89 -3.39
C VAL A 270 -10.45 -24.58 -2.81
N PHE A 271 -10.82 -24.59 -1.53
CA PHE A 271 -11.22 -23.38 -0.82
C PHE A 271 -10.01 -22.44 -0.63
N VAL A 272 -10.09 -21.21 -1.14
CA VAL A 272 -8.98 -20.25 -1.09
C VAL A 272 -9.26 -19.10 -0.14
N SER A 273 -10.49 -18.57 -0.15
CA SER A 273 -10.86 -17.43 0.70
C SER A 273 -12.38 -17.30 0.82
N TYR A 274 -12.83 -16.38 1.68
CA TYR A 274 -14.21 -15.91 1.70
C TYR A 274 -14.28 -14.39 1.76
N VAL A 275 -15.33 -13.82 1.20
CA VAL A 275 -15.66 -12.40 1.30
C VAL A 275 -16.87 -12.26 2.21
N LYS A 276 -16.73 -11.41 3.24
CA LYS A 276 -17.87 -11.00 4.06
C LYS A 276 -18.49 -9.75 3.46
N ALA A 277 -19.70 -9.87 2.97
CA ALA A 277 -20.54 -8.76 2.56
C ALA A 277 -21.04 -8.01 3.79
N THR A 278 -20.78 -6.71 3.81
CA THR A 278 -21.27 -5.76 4.82
C THR A 278 -22.45 -4.99 4.29
#